data_AF-A0A117EFE7-F1
#
_entry.id   AF-A0A117EFE7-F1
#
_cell.length_a   1.000
_cell.length_b   1.000
_cell.length_c   1.000
_cell.angle_alpha   90.00
_cell.angle_beta   90.00
_cell.angle_gamma   90.00
#
_symmetry.space_group_name_H-M   'P 1'
#
loop_
_entity.id
_entity.type
_entity.pdbx_description
1 polymer ?
#
loop_
_entity_poly.entity_id
_entity_poly.type
_entity_poly.pdbx_seq_one_letter_code
_entity_poly.pdbx_strand_id
1 'polypeptide(L)'
;MSKVRNNERGRGGVERRLVALGARPRDPGEPGRTWLTEALHTVGAQGVHHGGHHRYAAYIGPRTGRRLAVTSYPYPKADQGGAAT
;
A
#
# COMPACT_ATOMS: atom_id res chain seq x y z
N MET A 1 8.63 1.02 -2.46
CA MET A 1 8.53 0.14 -1.27
C MET A 1 9.68 0.43 -0.30
N SER A 2 9.51 1.41 0.60
CA SER A 2 10.60 1.86 1.50
C SER A 2 11.01 0.81 2.53
N LYS A 3 10.03 0.14 3.15
CA LYS A 3 10.25 -0.83 4.24
C LYS A 3 11.23 -1.94 3.89
N VAL A 4 11.17 -2.48 2.67
CA VAL A 4 12.13 -3.51 2.21
C VAL A 4 13.50 -2.90 1.95
N ARG A 5 13.57 -1.74 1.26
CA ARG A 5 14.84 -1.06 0.92
C ARG A 5 15.66 -0.71 2.15
N ASN A 6 14.97 -0.29 3.22
CA ASN A 6 15.58 0.20 4.46
C ASN A 6 15.58 -0.84 5.59
N ASN A 7 15.20 -2.10 5.32
CA ASN A 7 15.13 -3.17 6.32
C ASN A 7 14.20 -2.88 7.52
N GLU A 8 13.20 -2.04 7.34
CA GLU A 8 12.27 -1.64 8.39
C GLU A 8 11.35 -2.80 8.82
N ARG A 9 10.76 -2.67 10.01
CA ARG A 9 9.74 -3.59 10.51
C ARG A 9 8.51 -3.58 9.59
N GLY A 10 7.92 -4.76 9.38
CA GLY A 10 6.74 -4.93 8.52
C GLY A 10 7.06 -5.19 7.04
N ARG A 11 8.34 -5.35 6.68
CA ARG A 11 8.76 -5.75 5.32
C ARG A 11 8.28 -7.16 4.90
N GLY A 12 8.10 -8.07 5.86
CA GLY A 12 7.79 -9.48 5.58
C GLY A 12 6.48 -9.69 4.80
N GLY A 13 5.52 -8.78 4.89
CA GLY A 13 4.31 -8.84 4.06
C GLY A 13 4.60 -8.66 2.57
N VAL A 14 5.51 -7.74 2.24
CA VAL A 14 5.94 -7.49 0.85
C VAL A 14 6.81 -8.64 0.37
N GLU A 15 7.75 -9.11 1.20
CA GLU A 15 8.66 -10.22 0.85
C GLU A 15 7.88 -11.49 0.51
N ARG A 16 6.94 -11.91 1.37
CA ARG A 16 6.07 -13.07 1.10
C ARG A 16 5.25 -12.92 -0.18
N ARG A 17 4.75 -11.72 -0.47
CA ARG A 17 3.94 -11.49 -1.67
C ARG A 17 4.76 -11.54 -2.95
N LEU A 18 5.98 -11.02 -2.94
CA LEU A 18 6.89 -11.12 -4.08
C LEU A 18 7.33 -12.57 -4.32
N VAL A 19 7.60 -13.34 -3.25
CA VAL A 19 7.90 -14.77 -3.37
C VAL A 19 6.72 -15.54 -3.95
N ALA A 20 5.49 -15.26 -3.50
CA ALA A 20 4.29 -15.86 -4.08
C ALA A 20 4.06 -15.52 -5.56
N LEU A 21 4.67 -14.43 -6.06
CA LEU A 21 4.64 -14.02 -7.46
C LEU A 21 5.83 -14.56 -8.28
N GLY A 22 6.72 -15.35 -7.68
CA GLY A 22 7.83 -16.01 -8.37
C GLY A 22 9.22 -15.41 -8.09
N ALA A 23 9.35 -14.43 -7.18
CA ALA A 23 10.67 -14.00 -6.73
C ALA A 23 11.33 -15.06 -5.84
N ARG A 24 12.67 -15.08 -5.80
CA ARG A 24 13.39 -15.92 -4.83
C ARG A 24 13.18 -15.41 -3.39
N PRO A 25 13.16 -16.29 -2.38
CA PRO A 25 13.30 -15.89 -0.99
C PRO A 25 14.55 -15.04 -0.78
N ARG A 26 14.48 -14.08 0.12
CA ARG A 26 15.62 -13.24 0.50
C ARG A 26 16.49 -13.97 1.50
N ASP A 27 17.80 -13.92 1.31
CA ASP A 27 18.73 -14.56 2.25
C ASP A 27 18.89 -13.72 3.54
N PRO A 28 19.13 -14.37 4.69
CA PRO A 28 19.43 -13.66 5.93
C PRO A 28 20.64 -12.72 5.76
N GLY A 29 20.47 -11.45 6.12
CA GLY A 29 21.53 -10.44 6.03
C GLY A 29 21.73 -9.83 4.64
N GLU A 30 21.10 -10.38 3.60
CA GLU A 30 21.18 -9.82 2.25
C GLU A 30 20.64 -8.37 2.22
N PRO A 31 21.28 -7.40 1.55
CA PRO A 31 20.74 -6.05 1.44
C PRO A 31 19.38 -5.98 0.74
N GLY A 32 18.37 -5.42 1.42
CA GLY A 32 16.98 -5.42 0.91
C GLY A 32 16.78 -4.60 -0.36
N ARG A 33 17.64 -3.61 -0.64
CA ARG A 33 17.60 -2.83 -1.87
C ARG A 33 17.99 -3.66 -3.09
N THR A 34 19.05 -4.47 -2.98
CA THR A 34 19.53 -5.35 -4.05
C THR A 34 18.50 -6.44 -4.32
N TRP A 35 18.12 -7.18 -3.27
CA TRP A 35 17.09 -8.20 -3.36
C TRP A 35 15.78 -7.69 -3.97
N LEU A 36 15.28 -6.52 -3.53
CA LEU A 36 14.03 -5.96 -4.05
C LEU A 36 14.11 -5.63 -5.54
N THR A 37 15.28 -5.19 -6.02
CA THR A 37 15.47 -4.83 -7.43
C THR A 37 15.37 -6.07 -8.30
N GLU A 38 16.06 -7.15 -7.91
CA GLU A 38 15.98 -8.46 -8.57
C GLU A 38 14.56 -9.03 -8.49
N ALA A 39 13.95 -9.03 -7.30
CA ALA A 39 12.62 -9.57 -7.10
C ALA A 39 11.57 -8.87 -7.98
N LEU A 40 11.61 -7.53 -8.06
CA LEU A 40 10.71 -6.77 -8.92
C LEU A 40 10.94 -7.06 -10.41
N HIS A 41 12.19 -7.23 -10.83
CA HIS A 41 12.52 -7.63 -12.19
C HIS A 41 11.98 -9.04 -12.50
N THR A 42 12.20 -10.02 -11.62
CA THR A 42 11.76 -11.40 -11.79
C THR A 42 10.24 -11.53 -11.92
N VAL A 43 9.48 -10.79 -11.13
CA VAL A 43 8.00 -10.82 -11.21
C VAL A 43 7.43 -9.95 -12.33
N GLY A 44 8.29 -9.32 -13.16
CA GLY A 44 7.88 -8.45 -14.24
C GLY A 44 7.17 -7.17 -13.78
N ALA A 45 7.44 -6.69 -12.56
CA ALA A 45 6.76 -5.54 -11.99
C ALA A 45 7.05 -4.26 -12.80
N GLN A 46 5.99 -3.51 -13.10
CA GLN A 46 6.08 -2.22 -13.78
C GLN A 46 5.76 -1.08 -12.82
N GLY A 47 6.50 0.02 -12.95
CA GLY A 47 6.23 1.24 -12.19
C GLY A 47 5.02 1.97 -12.75
N VAL A 48 3.92 2.02 -12.00
CA VAL A 48 2.74 2.82 -12.37
C VAL A 48 2.77 4.14 -11.61
N HIS A 49 2.71 5.25 -12.35
CA HIS A 49 2.55 6.57 -11.74
C HIS A 49 1.10 6.77 -11.26
N HIS A 50 0.92 6.88 -9.96
CA HIS A 50 -0.34 7.30 -9.35
C HIS A 50 -0.20 8.76 -8.95
N GLY A 51 -1.25 9.56 -9.18
CA GLY A 51 -1.27 11.02 -8.98
C GLY A 51 -1.27 11.44 -7.50
N GLY A 52 -0.74 10.60 -6.62
CA GLY A 52 -0.76 10.78 -5.17
C GLY A 52 -2.14 10.66 -4.55
N HIS A 53 -2.20 10.82 -3.23
CA HIS A 53 -3.43 10.75 -2.44
C HIS A 53 -4.46 11.83 -2.84
N HIS A 54 -3.99 12.94 -3.40
CA HIS A 54 -4.85 14.06 -3.79
C HIS A 54 -5.58 13.86 -5.12
N ARG A 55 -5.31 12.77 -5.86
CA ARG A 55 -6.05 12.45 -7.10
C ARG A 55 -7.57 12.38 -6.89
N TYR A 56 -8.02 12.00 -5.70
CA TYR A 56 -9.45 11.93 -5.35
C TYR A 56 -9.89 13.04 -4.37
N ALA A 57 -9.00 13.98 -4.06
CA ALA A 57 -9.38 15.14 -3.26
C ALA A 57 -10.19 16.10 -4.15
N ALA A 58 -11.51 16.02 -4.05
CA ALA A 58 -12.38 17.05 -4.63
C ALA A 58 -12.27 18.33 -3.81
N TYR A 59 -12.19 19.47 -4.49
CA TYR A 59 -12.29 20.77 -3.81
C TYR A 59 -13.69 20.94 -3.24
N ILE A 60 -13.75 21.11 -1.93
CA ILE A 60 -14.97 21.41 -1.19
C ILE A 60 -15.19 22.93 -1.26
N GLY A 61 -15.60 23.44 -2.43
CA GLY A 61 -15.92 24.85 -2.66
C GLY A 61 -14.81 25.75 -3.24
N PRO A 62 -15.11 27.03 -3.53
CA PRO A 62 -14.07 28.05 -3.74
C PRO A 62 -13.21 28.20 -2.48
N ARG A 63 -11.94 28.65 -2.63
CA ARG A 63 -10.96 28.83 -1.52
C ARG A 63 -11.52 29.57 -0.29
N THR A 64 -12.57 30.37 -0.46
CA THR A 64 -13.20 31.21 0.57
C THR A 64 -14.62 30.83 0.95
N GLY A 65 -15.18 29.71 0.50
CA GLY A 65 -16.48 29.32 1.03
C GLY A 65 -17.25 28.26 0.27
N ARG A 66 -17.19 27.03 0.76
CA ARG A 66 -18.37 26.18 0.85
C ARG A 66 -18.18 25.13 1.92
N ARG A 67 -19.14 25.04 2.84
CA ARG A 67 -19.21 23.97 3.83
C ARG A 67 -19.99 22.82 3.19
N LEU A 68 -19.37 21.65 3.00
CA LEU A 68 -20.13 20.47 2.60
C LEU A 68 -20.98 20.02 3.80
N ALA A 69 -22.28 19.91 3.59
CA ALA A 69 -23.12 19.07 4.44
C ALA A 69 -22.71 17.62 4.14
N VAL A 70 -21.85 17.06 4.98
CA VAL A 70 -21.49 15.64 4.91
C VAL A 70 -22.70 14.86 5.38
N THR A 71 -23.35 14.13 4.47
CA THR A 71 -24.18 12.99 4.85
C THR A 71 -23.22 11.95 5.42
N SER A 72 -23.22 11.75 6.74
CA SER A 72 -22.43 10.69 7.36
C SER A 72 -23.08 9.36 7.04
N TYR A 73 -22.56 8.67 6.02
CA TYR A 73 -22.80 7.23 5.92
C TYR A 73 -22.00 6.54 7.04
N PRO A 74 -22.57 5.52 7.70
CA PRO A 74 -21.83 4.75 8.68
C PRO A 74 -20.55 4.19 8.06
N TYR A 75 -19.45 4.28 8.80
CA TYR A 75 -18.15 3.80 8.35
C TYR A 75 -18.27 2.29 8.03
N PRO A 76 -17.90 1.83 6.83
CA PRO A 76 -18.24 0.50 6.31
C PRO A 76 -17.55 -0.68 7.03
N LYS A 77 -16.91 -0.45 8.18
CA LYS A 77 -16.44 -1.50 9.08
C LYS A 77 -17.37 -1.74 10.27
N ALA A 78 -18.44 -0.96 10.43
CA ALA A 78 -19.43 -1.19 11.48
C ALA A 78 -20.18 -2.54 11.28
N ASP A 79 -20.28 -3.03 10.04
CA ASP A 79 -20.91 -4.32 9.72
C ASP A 79 -19.97 -5.53 9.94
N GLN A 80 -18.77 -5.31 10.46
CA GLN A 80 -17.87 -6.39 10.90
C GLN A 80 -18.04 -6.69 12.39
N GLY A 81 -19.28 -6.62 12.88
CA GLY A 81 -19.69 -7.22 14.16
C GLY A 81 -19.95 -8.71 13.93
N GLY A 82 -18.96 -9.53 14.28
CA GLY A 82 -18.98 -10.97 14.07
C GLY A 82 -20.23 -11.65 14.65
N ALA A 83 -20.83 -12.50 13.82
CA ALA A 83 -21.46 -13.72 14.29
C ALA A 83 -20.35 -14.60 14.88
N ALA A 84 -20.14 -14.49 16.19
CA ALA A 84 -19.53 -15.54 16.99
C ALA A 84 -20.66 -16.15 17.82
N THR A 85 -21.04 -17.36 17.42
CA THR A 85 -21.86 -18.33 18.18
C THR A 85 -21.37 -18.53 19.59
#